data_AF-A0A067FX59-F1
#
_entry.id   AF-A0A067FX59-F1
#
_cell.length_a   1.000
_cell.length_b   1.000
_cell.length_c   1.000
_cell.angle_alpha   90.00
_cell.angle_beta   90.00
_cell.angle_gamma   90.00
#
_symmetry.space_group_name_H-M   'P 1'
#
loop_
_entity.id
_entity.type
_entity.pdbx_description
1 polymer ?
#
loop_
_entity_poly.entity_id
_entity_poly.type
_entity_poly.pdbx_seq_one_letter_code
_entity_poly.pdbx_strand_id
1 'polypeptide(L)'
;MKAPNFLLLLLLLSVIVPVIIQCDDNLINQICRRTPFRDLCIATLEPNTNSSSSDVKGLASIMANIVLGNASDTLNYIEGLIKQAPDPQQERALANCAELYIPVVRYELPQAIDALSKGHFGFANYCIADAGKQADACEKGFSGSAKSPL
;
A
#
# COMPACT_ATOMS: atom_id res chain seq x y z
N MET A 1 -10.41 -48.66 -41.15
CA MET A 1 -10.49 -47.20 -41.39
C MET A 1 -9.75 -46.47 -40.27
N LYS A 2 -9.06 -45.39 -40.64
CA LYS A 2 -8.08 -44.59 -39.89
C LYS A 2 -8.51 -44.21 -38.45
N ALA A 3 -7.78 -44.70 -37.45
CA ALA A 3 -7.72 -44.11 -36.11
C ALA A 3 -6.31 -43.65 -35.62
N PRO A 4 -5.26 -43.48 -36.46
CA PRO A 4 -3.95 -43.07 -35.93
C PRO A 4 -3.89 -41.56 -35.57
N ASN A 5 -4.77 -40.73 -36.13
CA ASN A 5 -4.73 -39.27 -35.94
C ASN A 5 -5.34 -38.78 -34.61
N PHE A 6 -6.27 -39.54 -34.02
CA PHE A 6 -6.97 -39.10 -32.80
C PHE A 6 -6.12 -39.29 -31.55
N LEU A 7 -5.36 -40.39 -31.49
CA LEU A 7 -4.35 -40.66 -30.46
C LEU A 7 -3.20 -39.65 -30.48
N LEU A 8 -2.73 -39.28 -31.68
CA LEU A 8 -1.75 -38.21 -31.87
C LEU A 8 -2.28 -36.84 -31.43
N LEU A 9 -3.55 -36.52 -31.72
CA LEU A 9 -4.19 -35.28 -31.25
C LEU A 9 -4.29 -35.23 -29.72
N LEU A 10 -4.69 -36.32 -29.07
CA LEU A 10 -4.79 -36.43 -27.61
C LEU A 10 -3.43 -36.33 -26.93
N LEU A 11 -2.38 -36.94 -27.50
CA LEU A 11 -1.00 -36.81 -27.04
C LEU A 11 -0.48 -35.37 -27.19
N LEU A 12 -0.75 -34.71 -28.32
CA LEU A 12 -0.41 -33.30 -28.53
C LEU A 12 -1.11 -32.39 -27.50
N LEU A 13 -2.41 -32.61 -27.25
CA LEU A 13 -3.16 -31.88 -26.21
C LEU A 13 -2.56 -32.09 -24.81
N SER A 14 -2.14 -33.32 -24.46
CA SER A 14 -1.53 -33.61 -23.15
C SER A 14 -0.18 -32.92 -22.91
N VAL A 15 0.56 -32.58 -23.98
CA VAL A 15 1.87 -31.92 -23.92
C VAL A 15 1.74 -30.39 -23.99
N ILE A 16 0.69 -29.87 -24.62
CA ILE A 16 0.45 -28.41 -24.74
C ILE A 16 -0.17 -27.85 -23.44
N VAL A 17 -1.05 -28.60 -22.76
CA VAL A 17 -1.73 -28.13 -21.53
C VAL A 17 -0.76 -27.76 -20.38
N PRO A 18 0.31 -28.53 -20.09
CA PRO A 18 1.26 -28.18 -19.03
C PRO A 18 2.16 -27.00 -19.38
N VAL A 19 2.41 -26.73 -20.67
CA VAL A 19 3.29 -25.64 -21.14
C VAL A 19 2.61 -24.27 -21.04
N ILE A 20 1.28 -24.22 -21.08
CA ILE A 20 0.51 -22.98 -20.93
C ILE A 20 0.39 -22.55 -19.45
N ILE A 21 0.69 -23.44 -18.49
CA ILE A 21 0.75 -23.10 -17.07
C ILE A 21 2.16 -22.61 -16.70
N GLN A 22 2.70 -21.67 -17.46
CA GLN A 22 3.55 -20.66 -16.84
C GLN A 22 2.57 -19.72 -16.15
N CYS A 23 2.38 -19.90 -14.85
CA CYS A 23 1.67 -18.95 -14.02
C CYS A 23 2.53 -17.68 -14.06
N ASP A 24 2.22 -16.78 -14.99
CA ASP A 24 2.74 -15.43 -14.97
C ASP A 24 2.23 -14.86 -13.64
N ASP A 25 3.12 -14.83 -12.64
CA ASP A 25 2.77 -14.40 -11.28
C ASP A 25 2.22 -12.99 -11.46
N ASN A 26 0.93 -12.77 -11.20
CA ASN A 26 0.28 -11.49 -11.49
C ASN A 26 1.14 -10.34 -10.92
N LEU A 27 1.26 -9.21 -11.62
CA LEU A 27 2.13 -8.09 -11.26
C LEU A 27 2.02 -7.70 -9.77
N ILE A 28 0.82 -7.78 -9.20
CA ILE A 28 0.56 -7.60 -7.76
C ILE A 28 1.41 -8.55 -6.91
N ASN A 29 1.40 -9.86 -7.21
CA ASN A 29 2.22 -10.85 -6.50
C ASN A 29 3.71 -10.54 -6.64
N GLN A 30 4.18 -10.14 -7.82
CA GLN A 30 5.60 -9.81 -8.04
C GLN A 30 6.04 -8.62 -7.18
N ILE A 31 5.21 -7.58 -7.08
CA ILE A 31 5.48 -6.39 -6.28
C ILE A 31 5.36 -6.71 -4.78
N CYS A 32 4.26 -7.33 -4.36
CA CYS A 32 4.00 -7.60 -2.94
C CYS A 32 4.98 -8.60 -2.32
N ARG A 33 5.63 -9.47 -3.10
CA ARG A 33 6.75 -10.31 -2.60
C ARG A 33 7.98 -9.50 -2.21
N ARG A 34 8.11 -8.24 -2.67
CA ARG A 34 9.23 -7.34 -2.35
C ARG A 34 8.93 -6.39 -1.19
N THR A 35 7.76 -6.51 -0.57
CA THR A 35 7.37 -5.69 0.59
C THR A 35 7.55 -6.48 1.89
N PRO A 36 7.79 -5.81 3.03
CA PRO A 36 7.86 -6.48 4.32
C PRO A 36 6.51 -7.08 4.77
N PHE A 37 5.39 -6.60 4.21
CA PHE A 37 4.03 -7.03 4.54
C PHE A 37 3.30 -7.50 3.28
N ARG A 38 3.67 -8.69 2.79
CA ARG A 38 3.13 -9.26 1.53
C ARG A 38 1.61 -9.36 1.54
N ASP A 39 1.04 -9.96 2.59
CA ASP A 39 -0.39 -10.25 2.64
C ASP A 39 -1.23 -8.97 2.75
N LEU A 40 -0.74 -7.98 3.51
CA LEU A 40 -1.33 -6.64 3.55
C LEU A 40 -1.31 -5.98 2.17
N CYS A 41 -0.18 -6.06 1.46
CA CYS A 41 -0.05 -5.50 0.12
C CYS A 41 -1.04 -6.13 -0.86
N ILE A 42 -1.18 -7.46 -0.85
CA ILE A 42 -2.13 -8.18 -1.70
C ILE A 42 -3.57 -7.79 -1.37
N ALA A 43 -3.95 -7.88 -0.09
CA ALA A 43 -5.28 -7.53 0.38
C ALA A 43 -5.65 -6.06 0.10
N THR A 44 -4.65 -5.18 0.01
CA THR A 44 -4.84 -3.78 -0.33
C THR A 44 -5.01 -3.57 -1.83
N LEU A 45 -4.19 -4.21 -2.67
CA LEU A 45 -4.20 -3.95 -4.12
C LEU A 45 -5.28 -4.74 -4.86
N GLU A 46 -5.48 -6.03 -4.57
CA GLU A 46 -6.42 -6.88 -5.29
C GLU A 46 -7.83 -6.27 -5.44
N PRO A 47 -8.51 -5.81 -4.37
CA PRO A 47 -9.86 -5.24 -4.49
C PRO A 47 -9.88 -3.86 -5.15
N ASN A 48 -8.75 -3.16 -5.22
CA ASN A 48 -8.64 -1.79 -5.73
C ASN A 48 -8.10 -1.71 -7.15
N THR A 49 -7.70 -2.85 -7.74
CA THR A 49 -7.19 -2.92 -9.10
C THR A 49 -8.27 -3.20 -10.14
N ASN A 50 -8.21 -2.47 -11.24
CA ASN A 50 -9.03 -2.68 -12.42
C ASN A 50 -8.14 -2.77 -13.67
N SER A 51 -8.73 -3.04 -14.84
CA SER A 51 -7.98 -3.23 -16.09
C SER A 51 -7.11 -2.02 -16.50
N SER A 52 -7.39 -0.81 -15.99
CA SER A 52 -6.59 0.40 -16.22
C SER A 52 -5.39 0.58 -15.29
N SER A 53 -5.23 -0.28 -14.28
CA SER A 53 -4.14 -0.25 -13.30
C SER A 53 -3.06 -1.34 -13.54
N SER A 54 -2.90 -1.75 -14.79
CA SER A 54 -2.12 -2.93 -15.17
C SER A 54 -0.60 -2.77 -15.10
N ASP A 55 -0.09 -1.57 -14.81
CA ASP A 55 1.34 -1.28 -14.71
C ASP A 55 1.78 -0.87 -13.30
N VAL A 56 3.09 -0.91 -13.05
CA VAL A 56 3.70 -0.59 -11.74
C VAL A 56 3.33 0.83 -11.28
N LYS A 57 3.21 1.77 -12.22
CA LYS A 57 2.87 3.17 -11.93
C LYS A 57 1.42 3.31 -11.45
N GLY A 58 0.49 2.61 -12.08
CA GLY A 58 -0.91 2.54 -11.68
C GLY A 58 -1.06 1.93 -10.29
N LEU A 59 -0.39 0.80 -10.04
CA LEU A 59 -0.38 0.15 -8.72
C LEU A 59 0.22 1.03 -7.62
N ALA A 60 1.33 1.72 -7.91
CA ALA A 60 1.93 2.67 -6.97
C ALA A 60 0.98 3.84 -6.67
N SER A 61 0.30 4.37 -7.67
CA SER A 61 -0.68 5.45 -7.51
C SER A 61 -1.88 5.00 -6.66
N ILE A 62 -2.38 3.78 -6.85
CA ILE A 62 -3.46 3.21 -6.02
C ILE A 62 -3.00 3.12 -4.57
N MET A 63 -1.84 2.52 -4.31
CA MET A 63 -1.31 2.40 -2.95
C MET A 63 -1.11 3.76 -2.29
N ALA A 64 -0.56 4.75 -3.00
CA ALA A 64 -0.36 6.09 -2.47
C ALA A 64 -1.68 6.79 -2.09
N ASN A 65 -2.75 6.61 -2.89
CA ASN A 65 -4.08 7.13 -2.56
C ASN A 65 -4.68 6.43 -1.33
N ILE A 66 -4.50 5.12 -1.20
CA ILE A 66 -4.98 4.37 -0.02
C ILE A 66 -4.25 4.84 1.24
N VAL A 67 -2.93 5.01 1.17
CA VAL A 67 -2.13 5.54 2.28
C VAL A 67 -2.58 6.96 2.65
N LEU A 68 -2.88 7.81 1.67
CA LEU A 68 -3.44 9.15 1.93
C LEU A 68 -4.79 9.09 2.66
N GLY A 69 -5.67 8.18 2.25
CA GLY A 69 -6.94 7.93 2.95
C GLY A 69 -6.70 7.54 4.42
N ASN A 70 -5.91 6.50 4.64
CA ASN A 70 -5.60 6.00 5.99
C ASN A 70 -4.92 7.06 6.87
N ALA A 71 -3.98 7.83 6.32
CA ALA A 71 -3.31 8.91 7.05
C ALA A 71 -4.28 10.05 7.40
N SER A 72 -5.22 10.37 6.50
CA SER A 72 -6.26 11.36 6.75
C SER A 72 -7.22 10.91 7.86
N ASP A 73 -7.66 9.65 7.81
CA ASP A 73 -8.53 9.07 8.84
C ASP A 73 -7.82 9.02 10.20
N THR A 74 -6.54 8.67 10.21
CA THR A 74 -5.71 8.66 11.42
C THR A 74 -5.56 10.06 12.00
N LEU A 75 -5.30 11.08 11.17
CA LEU A 75 -5.24 12.47 11.61
C LEU A 75 -6.57 12.92 12.23
N ASN A 76 -7.69 12.64 11.56
CA ASN A 76 -9.02 12.95 12.07
C ASN A 76 -9.30 12.26 13.42
N TYR A 77 -8.88 11.01 13.56
CA TYR A 77 -8.99 10.25 14.80
C TYR A 77 -8.18 10.88 15.92
N ILE A 78 -6.91 11.23 15.67
CA ILE A 78 -6.03 11.92 16.62
C ILE A 78 -6.66 13.25 17.07
N GLU A 79 -7.13 14.08 16.13
CA GLU A 79 -7.80 15.35 16.44
C GLU A 79 -9.08 15.14 17.29
N GLY A 80 -9.79 14.03 17.06
CA GLY A 80 -10.92 13.61 17.89
C GLY A 80 -10.54 13.23 19.31
N LEU A 81 -9.40 12.55 19.49
CA LEU A 81 -8.88 12.17 20.80
C LEU A 81 -8.36 13.37 21.59
N ILE A 82 -7.71 14.33 20.94
CA ILE A 82 -7.22 15.56 21.58
C ILE A 82 -8.38 16.29 22.28
N LYS A 83 -9.53 16.42 21.60
CA LYS A 83 -10.72 17.10 22.14
C LYS A 83 -11.31 16.41 23.38
N GLN A 84 -10.99 15.13 23.57
CA GLN A 84 -11.53 14.29 24.64
C GLN A 84 -10.48 13.95 25.71
N ALA A 85 -9.22 14.32 25.52
CA ALA A 85 -8.13 13.91 26.38
C ALA A 85 -8.23 14.58 27.77
N PRO A 86 -8.43 13.83 28.86
CA PRO A 86 -8.46 14.40 30.21
C PRO A 86 -7.06 14.53 30.81
N ASP A 87 -6.09 13.76 30.30
CA ASP A 87 -4.70 13.75 30.75
C ASP A 87 -3.84 14.67 29.86
N PRO A 88 -3.22 15.72 30.43
CA PRO A 88 -2.35 16.62 29.68
C PRO A 88 -1.14 15.94 29.04
N GLN A 89 -0.64 14.82 29.61
CA GLN A 89 0.48 14.09 28.99
C GLN A 89 0.02 13.37 27.73
N GLN A 90 -1.13 12.70 27.78
CA GLN A 90 -1.78 12.10 26.62
C GLN A 90 -2.12 13.15 25.55
N GLU A 91 -2.69 14.29 25.93
CA GLU A 91 -3.02 15.39 25.02
C GLU A 91 -1.77 15.87 24.24
N ARG A 92 -0.64 16.06 24.94
CA ARG A 92 0.63 16.47 24.30
C ARG A 92 1.16 15.42 23.33
N ALA A 93 1.11 14.15 23.69
CA ALA A 93 1.55 13.07 22.79
C ALA A 93 0.68 13.03 21.52
N LEU A 94 -0.64 13.16 21.67
CA LEU A 94 -1.59 13.24 20.56
C LEU A 94 -1.35 14.50 19.69
N ALA A 95 -1.12 15.66 20.30
CA ALA A 95 -0.83 16.90 19.58
C ALA A 95 0.46 16.77 18.74
N ASN A 96 1.51 16.17 19.30
CA ASN A 96 2.74 15.88 18.56
C ASN A 96 2.45 14.96 17.36
N CYS A 97 1.63 13.93 17.53
CA CYS A 97 1.21 13.08 16.43
C CYS A 97 0.45 13.86 15.35
N ALA A 98 -0.48 14.74 15.72
CA ALA A 98 -1.19 15.58 14.76
C ALA A 98 -0.21 16.45 13.95
N GLU A 99 0.78 17.07 14.61
CA GLU A 99 1.82 17.87 13.94
C GLU A 99 2.63 17.06 12.92
N LEU A 100 2.89 15.78 13.18
CA LEU A 100 3.60 14.88 12.25
C LEU A 100 2.70 14.45 11.08
N TYR A 101 1.41 14.20 11.31
CA TYR A 101 0.47 13.74 10.28
C TYR A 101 -0.06 14.87 9.37
N ILE A 102 -0.17 16.11 9.86
CA ILE A 102 -0.64 17.26 9.07
C ILE A 102 0.17 17.44 7.77
N PRO A 103 1.52 17.51 7.78
CA PRO A 103 2.28 17.69 6.54
C PRO A 103 2.21 16.46 5.62
N VAL A 104 2.16 15.26 6.20
CA VAL A 104 1.99 14.00 5.45
C VAL A 104 0.71 14.03 4.61
N VAL A 105 -0.41 14.39 5.24
CA VAL A 105 -1.73 14.43 4.62
C VAL A 105 -1.87 15.61 3.66
N ARG A 106 -1.43 16.81 4.06
CA ARG A 106 -1.67 18.03 3.27
C ARG A 106 -0.69 18.22 2.11
N TYR A 107 0.52 17.68 2.23
CA TYR A 107 1.60 17.98 1.29
C TYR A 107 2.29 16.72 0.75
N GLU A 108 2.86 15.88 1.60
CA GLU A 108 3.80 14.83 1.14
C GLU A 108 3.12 13.76 0.28
N LEU A 109 2.01 13.19 0.75
CA LEU A 109 1.30 12.15 -0.02
C LEU A 109 0.64 12.72 -1.29
N PRO A 110 -0.03 13.89 -1.28
CA PRO A 110 -0.47 14.54 -2.52
C PRO A 110 0.67 14.80 -3.51
N GLN A 111 1.83 15.25 -3.03
CA GLN A 111 3.02 15.46 -3.86
C GLN A 111 3.59 14.15 -4.39
N ALA A 112 3.58 13.07 -3.60
CA ALA A 112 3.99 11.74 -4.06
C ALA A 112 3.09 11.25 -5.20
N ILE A 113 1.77 11.43 -5.08
CA ILE A 113 0.79 11.04 -6.10
C ILE A 113 1.02 11.84 -7.40
N ASP A 114 1.21 13.16 -7.30
CA ASP A 114 1.54 14.00 -8.46
C ASP A 114 2.87 13.57 -9.11
N ALA A 115 3.88 13.29 -8.29
CA ALA A 115 5.19 12.83 -8.74
C ALA A 115 5.14 11.47 -9.46
N LEU A 116 4.35 10.52 -8.95
CA LEU A 116 4.08 9.25 -9.64
C LEU A 116 3.46 9.50 -11.01
N SER A 117 2.48 10.40 -11.11
CA SER A 117 1.82 10.75 -12.37
C SER A 117 2.79 11.32 -13.42
N LYS A 118 3.81 12.06 -12.97
CA LYS A 118 4.85 12.68 -13.81
C LYS A 118 6.09 11.80 -14.03
N GLY A 119 6.16 10.62 -13.42
CA GLY A 119 7.32 9.73 -13.51
C GLY A 119 8.52 10.16 -12.65
N HIS A 120 8.32 11.07 -11.69
CA HIS A 120 9.34 11.50 -10.73
C HIS A 120 9.46 10.50 -9.56
N PHE A 121 9.79 9.25 -9.85
CA PHE A 121 9.73 8.14 -8.88
C PHE A 121 10.64 8.31 -7.66
N GLY A 122 11.81 8.95 -7.81
CA GLY A 122 12.71 9.22 -6.69
C GLY A 122 12.09 10.15 -5.65
N PHE A 123 11.40 11.19 -6.10
CA PHE A 123 10.69 12.12 -5.21
C PHE A 123 9.44 11.48 -4.60
N ALA A 124 8.67 10.71 -5.37
CA ALA A 124 7.54 9.95 -4.84
C ALA A 124 7.98 8.98 -3.73
N ASN A 125 9.07 8.24 -3.94
CA ASN A 125 9.62 7.33 -2.95
C ASN A 125 10.11 8.07 -1.70
N TYR A 126 10.73 9.24 -1.86
CA TYR A 126 11.13 10.08 -0.73
C TYR A 126 9.92 10.47 0.14
N CYS A 127 8.86 11.02 -0.46
CA CYS A 127 7.66 11.44 0.26
C CYS A 127 6.95 10.26 0.96
N ILE A 128 6.81 9.11 0.30
CA ILE A 128 6.17 7.92 0.90
C ILE A 128 7.03 7.36 2.04
N ALA A 129 8.36 7.34 1.88
CA ALA A 129 9.26 6.89 2.93
C ALA A 129 9.26 7.84 4.14
N ASP A 130 9.13 9.15 3.92
CA ASP A 130 9.02 10.12 5.00
C ASP A 130 7.71 9.95 5.77
N ALA A 131 6.57 9.80 5.07
CA ALA A 131 5.29 9.49 5.69
C ALA A 131 5.36 8.29 6.66
N GLY A 132 6.07 7.22 6.27
CA GLY A 132 6.33 6.07 7.16
C GLY A 132 7.14 6.43 8.41
N LYS A 133 8.16 7.29 8.27
CA LYS A 133 8.95 7.78 9.43
C LYS A 133 8.14 8.68 10.34
N GLN A 134 7.26 9.53 9.81
CA GLN A 134 6.38 10.39 10.60
C GLN A 134 5.40 9.54 11.43
N ALA A 135 4.85 8.48 10.84
CA ALA A 135 4.00 7.52 11.56
C ALA A 135 4.78 6.81 12.69
N ASP A 136 5.99 6.32 12.40
CA ASP A 136 6.87 5.70 13.42
C ASP A 136 7.25 6.69 14.54
N ALA A 137 7.49 7.96 14.20
CA ALA A 137 7.83 9.01 15.16
C ALA A 137 6.64 9.34 16.07
N CYS A 138 5.42 9.36 15.53
CA CYS A 138 4.21 9.50 16.33
C CYS A 138 4.09 8.36 17.37
N GLU A 139 4.23 7.10 16.94
CA GLU A 139 4.13 5.95 17.86
C GLU A 139 5.21 5.99 18.95
N LYS A 140 6.44 6.35 18.58
CA LYS A 140 7.53 6.55 19.56
C LYS A 140 7.26 7.70 20.52
N GLY A 141 6.44 8.68 20.15
CA GLY A 141 5.99 9.75 21.03
C GLY A 141 5.22 9.27 22.27
N PHE A 142 4.68 8.04 22.23
CA PHE A 142 4.00 7.39 23.36
C PHE A 142 4.93 6.56 24.25
N SER A 143 6.25 6.53 24.02
CA SER A 143 7.17 5.75 24.87
C SER A 143 7.32 6.40 26.27
N GLY A 144 6.38 6.14 27.18
CA GLY A 144 6.27 6.71 28.52
C GLY A 144 4.99 6.28 29.25
N SER A 145 4.46 7.13 30.13
CA SER A 145 3.22 6.87 30.92
C SER A 145 1.93 6.95 30.10
N ALA A 146 1.98 7.56 28.91
CA ALA A 146 0.84 7.65 28.01
C ALA A 146 0.77 6.38 27.15
N LYS A 147 -0.35 5.66 27.19
CA LYS A 147 -0.57 4.51 26.31
C LYS A 147 -0.87 5.00 24.90
N SER A 148 -0.28 4.38 23.87
CA SER A 148 -0.70 4.61 22.49
C SER A 148 -2.18 4.22 22.36
N PRO A 149 -3.03 5.10 21.81
CA PRO A 149 -4.44 4.80 21.57
C PRO A 149 -4.68 3.93 20.33
N LEU A 150 -3.61 3.66 19.56
CA LEU A 150 -3.60 2.85 18.35
C LEU A 150 -2.90 1.50 18.61
#